data_AF-A0A6J1XHA7-F1
#
_entry.id   AF-A0A6J1XHA7-F1
#
_cell.length_a   1.000
_cell.length_b   1.000
_cell.length_c   1.000
_cell.angle_alpha   90.00
_cell.angle_beta   90.00
_cell.angle_gamma   90.00
#
_symmetry.space_group_name_H-M   'P 1'
#
loop_
_entity.id
_entity.type
_entity.pdbx_description
1 polymer ?
#
loop_
_entity_poly.entity_id
_entity_poly.type
_entity_poly.pdbx_seq_one_letter_code
_entity_poly.pdbx_strand_id
1 'polypeptide(L)'
;MAFFNFYLLGYQNSFWNKKRDTTKETNQKEPVPTRLPRIISEDGNYSVHQNSHTRYHEAIKKVLLKTFPNQVFRVPLTDAQNFSFWRSHDPGVRPEETMPWIRSPRHCLIKSPMTRFMDHSVLSDRNFSLY
;
A
#
# COMPACT_ATOMS: atom_id res chain seq x y z
N MET A 1 45.04 -14.30 13.71
CA MET A 1 43.70 -14.91 13.93
C MET A 1 42.70 -14.13 13.09
N ALA A 2 42.05 -14.78 12.11
CA ALA A 2 40.80 -14.30 11.52
C ALA A 2 39.69 -14.42 12.58
N PHE A 3 38.51 -13.80 12.49
CA PHE A 3 37.42 -14.19 11.58
C PHE A 3 36.41 -13.04 11.44
N PHE A 4 36.14 -12.61 10.21
CA PHE A 4 34.95 -11.85 9.86
C PHE A 4 33.74 -12.78 9.91
N ASN A 5 32.70 -12.40 10.66
CA ASN A 5 31.45 -13.13 10.82
C ASN A 5 30.68 -13.21 9.49
N PHE A 6 30.78 -14.33 8.79
CA PHE A 6 29.99 -14.68 7.60
C PHE A 6 28.73 -15.53 7.91
N TYR A 7 28.24 -15.54 9.16
CA TYR A 7 27.18 -16.46 9.58
C TYR A 7 25.73 -15.94 9.50
N LEU A 8 25.45 -14.93 8.66
CA LEU A 8 24.06 -14.49 8.43
C LEU A 8 23.61 -14.55 6.97
N LEU A 9 24.30 -15.38 6.17
CA LEU A 9 23.78 -15.78 4.88
C LEU A 9 23.04 -17.11 5.06
N GLY A 10 21.72 -17.03 5.18
CA GLY A 10 20.84 -18.19 5.13
C GLY A 10 21.02 -19.02 3.85
N TYR A 11 20.49 -20.24 3.88
CA TYR A 11 20.61 -21.31 2.88
C TYR A 11 20.91 -20.84 1.44
N GLN A 12 22.20 -20.81 1.09
CA GLN A 12 22.64 -20.66 -0.30
C GLN A 12 22.58 -22.03 -0.98
N ASN A 13 21.56 -22.23 -1.81
CA ASN A 13 21.58 -23.28 -2.83
C ASN A 13 22.72 -22.97 -3.81
N SER A 14 23.86 -23.64 -3.65
CA SER A 14 24.89 -23.64 -4.69
C SER A 14 24.31 -24.45 -5.86
N PHE A 15 23.88 -23.75 -6.90
CA PHE A 15 23.62 -24.40 -8.18
C PHE A 15 24.89 -25.14 -8.55
N TRP A 16 24.80 -26.47 -8.54
CA TRP A 16 25.86 -27.39 -8.93
C TRP A 16 26.44 -26.96 -10.28
N ASN A 17 27.62 -26.37 -10.24
CA ASN A 17 28.50 -26.29 -11.40
C ASN A 17 29.05 -27.70 -11.68
N LYS A 18 28.23 -28.57 -12.28
CA LYS A 18 28.75 -29.73 -13.00
C LYS A 18 29.41 -29.22 -14.28
N LYS A 19 30.74 -29.17 -14.29
CA LYS A 19 31.51 -29.15 -15.54
C LYS A 19 31.05 -30.35 -16.39
N ARG A 20 30.53 -30.09 -17.59
CA ARG A 20 30.37 -31.09 -18.63
C ARG A 20 31.50 -30.89 -19.62
N ASP A 21 32.31 -31.93 -19.79
CA ASP A 21 33.35 -31.99 -20.78
C ASP A 21 32.77 -31.94 -22.21
N THR A 22 33.61 -31.44 -23.11
CA THR A 22 33.40 -31.16 -24.52
C THR A 22 32.92 -32.35 -25.34
N THR A 23 31.98 -32.09 -26.26
CA THR A 23 31.99 -32.42 -27.70
C THR A 23 30.60 -32.82 -28.17
N LYS A 24 29.97 -31.96 -28.98
CA LYS A 24 29.26 -32.21 -30.25
C LYS A 24 28.31 -31.05 -30.56
N GLU A 25 28.59 -30.39 -31.67
CA GLU A 25 27.76 -29.35 -32.24
C GLU A 25 26.36 -29.87 -32.55
N THR A 26 25.31 -29.12 -32.15
CA THR A 26 24.10 -28.99 -32.95
C THR A 26 23.25 -27.80 -32.46
N ASN A 27 22.87 -26.95 -33.41
CA ASN A 27 21.74 -26.01 -33.37
C ASN A 27 21.88 -24.78 -32.45
N GLN A 28 22.41 -23.70 -33.02
CA GLN A 28 22.20 -22.34 -32.52
C GLN A 28 20.71 -21.99 -32.63
N LYS A 29 19.94 -22.24 -31.56
CA LYS A 29 18.73 -21.47 -31.27
C LYS A 29 19.18 -20.12 -30.69
N GLU A 30 18.57 -19.04 -31.17
CA GLU A 30 18.79 -17.67 -30.72
C GLU A 30 18.98 -17.59 -29.20
N PRO A 31 19.92 -16.77 -28.70
CA PRO A 31 20.14 -16.64 -27.27
C PRO A 31 18.86 -16.13 -26.62
N VAL A 32 18.22 -17.02 -25.84
CA VAL A 32 17.17 -16.65 -24.88
C VAL A 32 17.71 -15.43 -24.13
N PRO A 33 17.02 -14.28 -24.14
CA PRO A 33 17.56 -13.09 -23.53
C PRO A 33 17.83 -13.40 -22.07
N THR A 34 19.08 -13.29 -21.66
CA THR A 34 19.57 -13.35 -20.27
C THR A 34 19.06 -12.15 -19.48
N ARG A 35 17.78 -11.81 -19.63
CA ARG A 35 17.11 -10.82 -18.82
C ARG A 35 16.66 -11.56 -17.58
N LEU A 36 17.12 -11.07 -16.44
CA LEU A 36 16.56 -11.42 -15.14
C LEU A 36 15.04 -11.38 -15.24
N PRO A 37 14.32 -12.28 -14.52
CA PRO A 37 12.86 -12.24 -14.50
C PRO A 37 12.43 -10.81 -14.19
N ARG A 38 11.53 -10.29 -15.03
CA ARG A 38 10.98 -8.96 -14.85
C ARG A 38 10.41 -8.92 -13.43
N ILE A 39 10.94 -8.06 -12.57
CA ILE A 39 10.40 -7.84 -11.23
C ILE A 39 9.05 -7.14 -11.44
N ILE A 40 8.02 -7.92 -11.72
CA ILE A 40 6.64 -7.45 -11.72
C ILE A 40 6.22 -7.60 -10.27
N SER A 41 6.37 -6.51 -9.50
CA SER A 41 5.64 -6.41 -8.24
C SER A 41 4.18 -6.23 -8.60
N GLU A 42 3.43 -7.33 -8.60
CA GLU A 42 1.97 -7.31 -8.76
C GLU A 42 1.32 -6.39 -7.72
N ASP A 43 1.95 -6.26 -6.56
CA ASP A 43 1.39 -5.59 -5.39
C ASP A 43 1.80 -4.11 -5.24
N GLY A 44 2.13 -3.40 -6.33
CA GLY A 44 2.60 -2.01 -6.25
C GLY A 44 2.10 -1.09 -7.35
N ASN A 45 2.38 0.20 -7.19
CA ASN A 45 2.07 1.24 -8.18
C ASN A 45 2.98 1.20 -9.43
N TYR A 46 3.93 0.26 -9.47
CA TYR A 46 4.95 0.15 -10.52
C TYR A 46 4.37 -0.02 -11.92
N SER A 47 3.22 -0.68 -12.04
CA SER A 47 2.52 -0.84 -13.33
C SER A 47 2.09 0.49 -13.93
N VAL A 48 1.71 1.46 -13.09
CA VAL A 48 1.16 2.76 -13.50
C VAL A 48 2.26 3.68 -14.05
N HIS A 49 3.35 3.86 -13.31
CA HIS A 49 4.39 4.83 -13.67
C HIS A 49 5.65 4.22 -14.27
N GLN A 50 5.87 2.90 -14.15
CA GLN A 50 7.03 2.19 -14.71
C GLN A 50 8.39 2.80 -14.33
N ASN A 51 8.53 3.27 -13.09
CA ASN A 51 9.71 4.00 -12.59
C ASN A 51 10.09 5.29 -13.33
N SER A 52 9.19 5.85 -14.15
CA SER A 52 9.37 7.18 -14.72
C SER A 52 8.87 8.27 -13.76
N HIS A 53 9.71 9.28 -13.53
CA HIS A 53 9.37 10.42 -12.67
C HIS A 53 8.20 11.26 -13.23
N THR A 54 8.19 11.51 -14.54
CA THR A 54 7.14 12.31 -15.19
C THR A 54 5.79 11.60 -15.11
N ARG A 55 5.76 10.30 -15.44
CA ARG A 55 4.55 9.49 -15.36
C ARG A 55 4.04 9.35 -13.93
N TYR A 56 4.94 9.27 -12.95
CA TYR A 56 4.56 9.23 -11.54
C TYR A 56 3.81 10.51 -11.14
N HIS A 57 4.31 11.68 -11.50
CA HIS A 57 3.63 12.94 -11.23
C HIS A 57 2.29 13.09 -11.97
N GLU A 58 2.20 12.61 -13.21
CA GLU A 58 0.92 12.55 -13.92
C GLU A 58 -0.09 11.63 -13.22
N ALA A 59 0.36 10.49 -12.71
CA ALA A 59 -0.47 9.55 -11.96
C ALA A 59 -0.95 10.14 -10.61
N ILE A 60 -0.11 10.92 -9.92
CA ILE A 60 -0.50 11.67 -8.72
C ILE A 60 -1.63 12.65 -9.05
N LYS A 61 -1.46 13.46 -10.11
CA LYS A 61 -2.47 14.45 -10.52
C LYS A 61 -3.82 13.80 -10.84
N LYS A 62 -3.80 12.58 -11.35
CA LYS A 62 -4.99 11.79 -11.69
C LYS A 62 -5.50 10.91 -10.55
N VAL A 63 -4.85 10.92 -9.38
CA VAL A 63 -5.20 10.09 -8.21
C VAL A 63 -5.29 8.59 -8.59
N LEU A 64 -4.34 8.12 -9.41
CA LEU A 64 -4.31 6.73 -9.92
C LEU A 64 -3.47 5.77 -9.07
N LEU A 65 -2.76 6.29 -8.08
CA LEU A 65 -1.88 5.51 -7.21
C LEU A 65 -2.67 4.94 -6.02
N LYS A 66 -2.23 3.78 -5.49
CA LYS A 66 -2.65 3.27 -4.18
C LYS A 66 -2.55 4.40 -3.14
N THR A 67 -3.63 4.61 -2.41
CA THR A 67 -3.80 5.76 -1.51
C THR A 67 -3.13 5.55 -0.16
N PHE A 68 -3.14 4.32 0.36
CA PHE A 68 -2.62 4.04 1.69
C PHE A 68 -1.19 3.46 1.63
N PRO A 69 -0.28 3.93 2.50
CA PRO A 69 1.11 3.48 2.52
C PRO A 69 1.25 2.00 2.89
N ASN A 70 0.34 1.47 3.71
CA ASN A 70 0.30 0.06 4.09
C ASN A 70 -0.05 -0.89 2.92
N GLN A 71 -0.61 -0.37 1.82
CA GLN A 71 -0.87 -1.13 0.58
C GLN A 71 0.37 -1.26 -0.31
N VAL A 72 1.40 -0.44 -0.07
CA VAL A 72 2.62 -0.39 -0.87
C VAL A 72 3.81 -0.94 -0.10
N PHE A 73 3.88 -0.62 1.19
CA PHE A 73 4.99 -1.00 2.06
C PHE A 73 4.54 -2.02 3.10
N ARG A 74 5.44 -2.94 3.44
CA ARG A 74 5.24 -3.91 4.53
C ARG A 74 5.37 -3.29 5.92
N VAL A 75 6.14 -2.21 6.03
CA VAL A 75 6.48 -1.51 7.28
C VAL A 75 6.42 -0.01 7.02
N PRO A 76 5.98 0.84 7.98
CA PRO A 76 6.02 2.29 7.82
C PRO A 76 7.45 2.76 7.68
N LEU A 77 7.72 3.55 6.63
CA LEU A 77 9.03 4.13 6.36
C LEU A 77 9.24 5.46 7.07
N THR A 78 8.16 6.14 7.43
CA THR A 78 8.19 7.42 8.13
C THR A 78 7.24 7.41 9.33
N ASP A 79 7.54 8.21 10.34
CA ASP A 79 6.70 8.30 11.56
C ASP A 79 5.27 8.75 11.24
N ALA A 80 5.11 9.61 10.24
CA ALA A 80 3.80 10.06 9.76
C ALA A 80 2.95 8.90 9.19
N GLN A 81 3.58 7.85 8.64
CA GLN A 81 2.87 6.66 8.16
C GLN A 81 2.41 5.75 9.30
N ASN A 82 3.06 5.82 10.46
CA ASN A 82 2.79 4.92 11.59
C ASN A 82 1.35 5.06 12.12
N PHE A 83 0.81 6.28 12.16
CA PHE A 83 -0.51 6.57 12.71
C PHE A 83 -1.65 5.79 12.05
N SER A 84 -1.58 5.54 10.75
CA SER A 84 -2.65 4.88 9.98
C SER A 84 -2.26 3.50 9.47
N PHE A 85 -1.05 3.04 9.74
CA PHE A 85 -0.50 1.80 9.17
C PHE A 85 -1.29 0.54 9.54
N TRP A 86 -1.88 0.56 10.74
CA TRP A 86 -2.69 -0.53 11.30
C TRP A 86 -4.09 -0.65 10.67
N ARG A 87 -4.54 0.34 9.89
CA ARG A 87 -5.86 0.27 9.24
C ARG A 87 -5.90 -0.85 8.21
N SER A 88 -7.08 -1.42 7.99
CA SER A 88 -7.31 -2.41 6.93
C SER A 88 -7.07 -1.82 5.55
N HIS A 89 -6.62 -2.67 4.62
CA HIS A 89 -6.40 -2.34 3.21
C HIS A 89 -7.69 -2.21 2.42
N ASP A 90 -8.75 -2.88 2.88
CA ASP A 90 -10.01 -3.02 2.16
C ASP A 90 -10.87 -1.75 2.28
N PRO A 91 -11.25 -1.14 1.15
CA PRO A 91 -12.12 0.03 1.15
C PRO A 91 -13.50 -0.35 1.67
N GLY A 92 -13.95 0.33 2.73
CA GLY A 92 -15.27 0.14 3.31
C GLY A 92 -15.30 -0.66 4.61
N VAL A 93 -14.23 -1.37 4.94
CA VAL A 93 -14.12 -2.03 6.24
C VAL A 93 -13.92 -0.96 7.31
N ARG A 94 -14.79 -0.96 8.31
CA ARG A 94 -14.67 0.00 9.41
C ARG A 94 -13.53 -0.45 10.32
N PRO A 95 -12.68 0.46 10.82
CA PRO A 95 -11.62 0.10 11.77
C PRO A 95 -12.13 -0.67 12.99
N GLU A 96 -13.36 -0.40 13.42
CA GLU A 96 -14.05 -1.09 14.52
C GLU A 96 -14.35 -2.57 14.24
N GLU A 97 -14.50 -2.94 12.97
CA GLU A 97 -14.76 -4.33 12.55
C GLU A 97 -13.47 -5.14 12.55
N THR A 98 -12.39 -4.54 12.05
CA THR A 98 -11.06 -5.16 12.06
C THR A 98 -10.48 -5.26 13.47
N MET A 99 -10.80 -4.31 14.36
CA MET A 99 -10.16 -4.18 15.67
C MET A 99 -11.20 -4.12 16.80
N PRO A 100 -11.53 -5.27 17.41
CA PRO A 100 -12.58 -5.36 18.42
C PRO A 100 -12.36 -4.48 19.64
N TRP A 101 -11.11 -4.21 20.02
CA TRP A 101 -10.81 -3.38 21.19
C TRP A 101 -11.13 -1.89 20.99
N ILE A 102 -11.29 -1.42 19.75
CA ILE A 102 -11.72 -0.05 19.43
C ILE A 102 -13.25 0.07 19.49
N ARG A 103 -13.98 -1.05 19.47
CA ARG A 103 -15.43 -1.07 19.36
C ARG A 103 -16.08 -0.62 20.67
N SER A 104 -16.53 0.63 20.70
CA SER A 104 -17.35 1.19 21.77
C SER A 104 -18.76 1.52 21.26
N PRO A 105 -19.80 1.42 22.10
CA PRO A 105 -21.12 1.96 21.78
C PRO A 105 -20.98 3.47 21.52
N ARG A 106 -21.42 3.92 20.34
CA ARG A 106 -21.42 5.33 19.98
C ARG A 106 -22.81 5.90 20.12
N HIS A 107 -22.91 6.99 20.88
CA HIS A 107 -24.14 7.77 21.02
C HIS A 107 -23.96 9.09 20.26
N CYS A 108 -23.96 9.02 18.93
CA CYS A 108 -23.86 10.21 18.10
C CYS A 108 -25.06 11.13 18.37
N LEU A 109 -24.81 12.43 18.47
CA LEU A 109 -25.89 13.41 18.56
C LEU A 109 -26.62 13.47 17.22
N ILE A 110 -27.76 12.79 17.13
CA ILE A 110 -28.63 12.84 15.96
C ILE A 110 -29.64 13.97 16.20
N LYS A 111 -29.51 15.05 15.44
CA LYS A 111 -30.46 16.17 15.51
C LYS A 111 -31.85 15.70 15.09
N SER A 112 -32.83 15.92 15.97
CA SER A 112 -34.24 15.65 15.68
C SER A 112 -34.76 16.55 14.55
N PRO A 113 -35.86 16.18 13.87
CA PRO A 113 -36.50 17.05 12.88
C PRO A 113 -36.82 18.44 13.45
N MET A 114 -37.28 18.51 14.70
CA MET A 114 -37.54 19.77 15.41
C MET A 114 -36.26 20.59 15.59
N THR A 115 -35.17 19.96 16.06
CA THR A 115 -33.87 20.64 16.22
C THR A 115 -33.35 21.17 14.89
N ARG A 116 -33.49 20.41 13.80
CA ARG A 116 -33.09 20.86 12.45
C ARG A 116 -33.96 22.02 11.96
N PHE A 117 -35.26 21.99 12.22
CA PHE A 117 -36.16 23.09 11.90
C PHE A 117 -35.77 24.36 12.65
N MET A 118 -35.53 24.27 13.96
CA MET A 118 -35.08 25.40 14.78
C MET A 118 -33.75 25.98 14.25
N ASP A 119 -32.77 25.12 13.95
CA ASP A 119 -31.50 25.55 13.37
C ASP A 119 -31.71 26.31 12.05
N HIS A 120 -32.64 25.87 11.21
CA HIS A 120 -32.96 26.54 9.95
C HIS A 120 -33.69 27.86 10.15
N SER A 121 -34.64 27.91 11.08
CA SER A 121 -35.41 29.12 11.40
C SER A 121 -34.53 30.22 11.99
N VAL A 122 -33.59 29.88 12.88
CA VAL A 122 -32.60 30.84 13.43
C VAL A 122 -31.75 31.48 12.32
N LEU A 123 -31.42 30.71 11.27
CA LEU A 123 -30.61 31.21 10.15
C LEU A 123 -31.43 32.01 9.13
N SER A 124 -32.72 31.70 9.00
CA SER A 124 -33.59 32.28 7.96
C SER A 124 -34.33 33.52 8.44
N ASP A 125 -34.81 33.51 9.68
CA ASP A 125 -35.62 34.59 10.25
C ASP A 125 -34.84 35.36 11.30
N ARG A 126 -34.58 36.64 11.01
CA ARG A 126 -33.89 37.56 11.94
C ARG A 126 -34.71 37.87 13.20
N ASN A 127 -36.03 37.68 13.13
CA ASN A 127 -36.96 37.92 14.22
C ASN A 127 -37.32 36.65 15.00
N PHE A 128 -36.72 35.51 14.66
CA PHE A 128 -36.98 34.26 15.36
C PHE A 128 -36.33 34.27 16.75
N SER A 129 -37.15 34.18 17.80
CA SER A 129 -36.70 33.94 19.17
C SER A 129 -37.40 32.70 19.74
N LEU A 130 -36.64 31.89 20.50
CA LEU A 130 -37.16 30.71 21.22
C LEU A 130 -37.90 31.07 22.52
N TYR A 131 -37.94 32.36 22.86
CA TYR A 131 -38.53 32.95 24.05
C TYR A 131 -39.22 34.27 23.69
#